data_AF-A0A1C5MS59-F1
#
_entry.id   AF-A0A1C5MS59-F1
#
_cell.length_a   1.000
_cell.length_b   1.000
_cell.length_c   1.000
_cell.angle_alpha   90.00
_cell.angle_beta   90.00
_cell.angle_gamma   90.00
#
_symmetry.space_group_name_H-M   'P 1'
#
loop_
_entity.id
_entity.type
_entity.pdbx_description
1 polymer ?
#
loop_
_entity_poly.entity_id
_entity_poly.type
_entity_poly.pdbx_seq_one_letter_code
_entity_poly.pdbx_strand_id
1 'polypeptide(L)'
;MRAALLREFIIIYRYENIQSETGQITKEKKEIALLRAYRLKSTGQNKEVAKELFDSQSIVFQIRYFPDIQDSDIISYKDTEYKITFIDENIWDRTLKITVQKINK
;
A
#
# COMPACT_ATOMS: atom_id res chain seq x y z
N MET A 1 -7.56 -9.35 -16.71
CA MET A 1 -8.33 -8.97 -15.52
C MET A 1 -9.79 -8.71 -15.88
N ARG A 2 -10.77 -9.25 -15.13
CA ARG A 2 -12.18 -8.85 -15.29
C ARG A 2 -12.43 -7.49 -14.60
N ALA A 3 -12.68 -6.44 -15.38
CA ALA A 3 -12.83 -5.07 -14.88
C ALA A 3 -13.94 -4.89 -13.82
N ALA A 4 -14.97 -5.73 -13.83
CA ALA A 4 -16.10 -5.68 -12.89
C ALA A 4 -15.76 -6.08 -11.44
N LEU A 5 -14.54 -6.59 -11.19
CA LEU A 5 -14.10 -7.00 -9.85
C LEU A 5 -13.52 -5.84 -9.03
N LEU A 6 -13.07 -4.75 -9.67
CA LEU A 6 -12.46 -3.61 -9.01
C LEU A 6 -13.52 -2.70 -8.38
N ARG A 7 -13.90 -2.99 -7.13
CA ARG A 7 -15.01 -2.32 -6.41
C ARG A 7 -14.54 -1.30 -5.39
N GLU A 8 -13.30 -1.41 -4.95
CA GLU A 8 -12.70 -0.57 -3.93
C GLU A 8 -11.85 0.54 -4.56
N PHE A 9 -11.55 1.56 -3.74
CA PHE A 9 -10.57 2.59 -4.07
C PHE A 9 -9.46 2.59 -3.03
N ILE A 10 -8.23 2.75 -3.49
CA ILE A 10 -7.04 2.94 -2.67
C ILE A 10 -6.32 4.21 -3.12
N ILE A 11 -5.67 4.90 -2.18
CA ILE A 11 -4.83 6.06 -2.47
C ILE A 11 -3.38 5.66 -2.21
N ILE A 12 -2.51 5.88 -3.18
CA ILE A 12 -1.07 5.67 -3.05
C ILE A 12 -0.44 7.01 -2.68
N TYR A 13 0.36 7.00 -1.62
CA TYR A 13 1.16 8.13 -1.18
C TYR A 13 2.65 7.78 -1.24
N ARG A 14 3.47 8.78 -1.52
CA ARG A 14 4.93 8.69 -1.50
C ARG A 14 5.50 9.81 -0.65
N TYR A 15 6.56 9.53 0.09
CA TYR A 15 7.34 10.57 0.74
C TYR A 15 8.36 11.14 -0.24
N GLU A 16 8.30 12.43 -0.49
CA GLU A 16 9.30 13.17 -1.25
C GLU A 16 10.20 13.95 -0.28
N ASN A 17 11.51 13.94 -0.55
CA ASN A 17 12.46 14.77 0.17
C ASN A 17 12.49 16.16 -0.48
N ILE A 18 12.10 17.18 0.26
CA ILE A 18 12.15 18.57 -0.18
C ILE A 18 13.34 19.21 0.51
N GLN A 19 14.31 19.65 -0.29
CA GLN A 19 15.46 20.41 0.20
C GLN A 19 15.12 21.90 0.15
N SER A 20 15.17 22.55 1.30
CA SER A 20 15.07 24.01 1.39
C SER A 20 16.33 24.70 0.89
N GLU A 21 16.23 26.00 0.60
CA GLU A 21 17.37 26.84 0.18
C GLU A 21 18.51 26.86 1.20
N THR A 22 18.22 26.64 2.48
CA THR A 22 19.21 26.56 3.57
C THR A 22 19.80 25.16 3.76
N GLY A 23 19.37 24.17 2.97
CA GLY A 23 19.86 22.79 2.99
C GLY A 23 19.13 21.84 3.95
N GLN A 24 18.12 22.30 4.69
CA GLN A 24 17.26 21.42 5.48
C GLN A 24 16.44 20.51 4.56
N ILE A 25 16.43 19.19 4.84
CA ILE A 25 15.63 18.20 4.14
C ILE A 25 14.38 17.89 4.96
N THR A 26 13.21 18.09 4.36
CA THR A 26 11.90 17.75 4.94
C THR A 26 11.27 16.62 4.14
N LYS A 27 10.60 15.69 4.80
CA LYS A 27 9.81 14.64 4.15
C LYS A 27 8.36 15.08 4.07
N GLU A 28 7.86 15.31 2.86
CA GLU A 28 6.46 15.60 2.63
C GLU A 28 5.76 14.37 2.05
N LYS A 29 4.56 14.07 2.57
CA LYS A 29 3.72 12.99 2.07
C LYS A 29 2.84 13.51 0.95
N LYS A 30 3.00 12.97 -0.25
CA LYS A 30 2.28 13.39 -1.45
C LYS A 30 1.43 12.26 -2.02
N GLU A 31 0.23 12.60 -2.46
CA GLU A 31 -0.64 11.67 -3.18
C GLU A 31 -0.10 11.45 -4.61
N ILE A 32 0.15 10.20 -4.96
CA ILE A 32 0.64 9.79 -6.28
C ILE A 32 -0.52 9.38 -7.18
N ALA A 33 -1.46 8.60 -6.67
CA ALA A 33 -2.58 8.11 -7.46
C ALA A 33 -3.76 7.65 -6.60
N LEU A 34 -4.97 7.89 -7.11
CA LEU A 34 -6.20 7.23 -6.68
C LEU A 34 -6.52 6.09 -7.66
N LEU A 35 -6.47 4.85 -7.18
CA LEU A 35 -6.66 3.66 -8.02
C LEU A 35 -7.86 2.84 -7.56
N ARG A 36 -8.52 2.21 -8.53
CA ARG A 36 -9.48 1.14 -8.23
C ARG A 36 -8.75 -0.15 -7.90
N ALA A 37 -9.19 -0.82 -6.85
CA ALA A 37 -8.64 -2.07 -6.36
C ALA A 37 -9.73 -3.12 -6.17
N TYR A 38 -9.31 -4.38 -6.13
CA TYR A 38 -10.09 -5.48 -5.61
C TYR A 38 -9.39 -6.01 -4.36
N ARG A 39 -10.08 -5.98 -3.21
CA ARG A 39 -9.53 -6.52 -1.96
C ARG A 39 -9.64 -8.04 -1.96
N LEU A 40 -8.50 -8.73 -2.00
CA LEU A 40 -8.42 -10.17 -1.81
C LEU A 40 -8.49 -10.53 -0.32
N LYS A 41 -8.54 -11.83 -0.02
CA LYS A 41 -8.65 -12.36 1.33
C LYS A 41 -7.49 -11.86 2.20
N SER A 42 -7.81 -11.44 3.42
CA SER A 42 -6.81 -11.10 4.43
C SER A 42 -6.23 -12.37 5.05
N THR A 43 -4.92 -12.38 5.22
CA THR A 43 -4.17 -13.49 5.82
C THR A 43 -3.33 -12.96 6.98
N GLY A 44 -3.44 -13.59 8.15
CA GLY A 44 -2.65 -13.21 9.33
C GLY A 44 -3.34 -13.63 10.61
N GLN A 45 -2.54 -13.84 11.66
CA GLN A 45 -3.00 -14.05 13.02
C GLN A 45 -2.35 -12.99 13.89
N ASN A 46 -3.11 -12.44 14.84
CA ASN A 46 -2.54 -11.59 15.86
C ASN A 46 -1.59 -12.44 16.70
N LYS A 47 -0.36 -11.97 16.88
CA LYS A 47 0.64 -12.66 17.69
C LYS A 47 0.95 -11.80 18.90
N GLU A 48 0.79 -12.35 20.09
CA GLU A 48 1.28 -11.71 21.30
C GLU A 48 2.77 -12.02 21.47
N VAL A 49 3.60 -10.98 21.58
CA VAL A 49 5.02 -11.11 21.92
C VAL A 49 5.32 -10.12 23.03
N ALA A 50 5.89 -10.58 24.14
CA ALA A 50 6.26 -9.74 25.29
C ALA A 50 5.10 -8.86 25.84
N LYS A 51 3.87 -9.39 25.88
CA LYS A 51 2.62 -8.69 26.28
C LYS A 51 2.17 -7.58 25.33
N GLU A 52 2.77 -7.48 24.15
CA GLU A 52 2.36 -6.58 23.08
C GLU A 52 1.68 -7.39 21.96
N LEU A 53 0.53 -6.91 21.50
CA LEU A 53 -0.25 -7.54 20.44
C LEU A 53 0.24 -7.05 19.07
N PHE A 54 0.95 -7.89 18.33
CA PHE A 54 1.41 -7.59 16.98
C PHE A 54 0.33 -7.96 15.97
N ASP A 55 -0.19 -6.95 15.28
CA ASP A 55 -1.10 -7.12 14.15
C ASP A 55 -0.29 -7.57 12.92
N SER A 56 -0.26 -8.90 12.70
CA SER A 56 0.35 -9.49 11.50
C SER A 56 -0.66 -9.62 10.35
N GLN A 57 -1.81 -8.95 10.44
CA GLN A 57 -2.82 -9.01 9.40
C GLN A 57 -2.32 -8.33 8.14
N SER A 58 -2.14 -9.15 7.10
CA SER A 58 -1.86 -8.68 5.75
C SER A 58 -3.13 -8.62 4.93
N ILE A 59 -3.23 -7.61 4.07
CA ILE A 59 -4.28 -7.48 3.07
C ILE A 59 -3.62 -7.51 1.71
N VAL A 60 -4.22 -8.23 0.76
CA VAL A 60 -3.76 -8.22 -0.63
C VAL A 60 -4.75 -7.41 -1.46
N PHE A 61 -4.27 -6.42 -2.19
CA PHE A 61 -5.03 -5.66 -3.17
C PHE A 61 -4.61 -6.07 -4.56
N GLN A 62 -5.57 -6.36 -5.44
CA GLN A 62 -5.31 -6.53 -6.86
C GLN A 62 -5.74 -5.27 -7.60
N ILE A 63 -4.81 -4.65 -8.31
CA ILE A 63 -5.03 -3.46 -9.13
C ILE A 63 -4.66 -3.74 -10.59
N ARG A 64 -4.99 -2.80 -11.48
CA ARG A 64 -4.39 -2.78 -12.83
C ARG A 64 -2.91 -2.45 -12.74
N TYR A 65 -2.16 -2.88 -13.75
CA TYR A 65 -0.73 -2.60 -13.85
C TYR A 65 -0.45 -1.11 -13.67
N PHE A 66 0.40 -0.80 -12.70
CA PHE A 66 0.82 0.55 -12.35
C PHE A 66 2.32 0.51 -12.04
N PRO A 67 3.19 0.72 -13.04
CA PRO A 67 4.63 0.47 -12.93
C PRO A 67 5.37 1.48 -12.03
N ASP A 68 4.76 2.63 -11.74
CA ASP A 68 5.37 3.65 -10.88
C ASP A 68 5.23 3.30 -9.38
N ILE A 69 4.60 2.19 -9.00
CA ILE A 69 4.53 1.80 -7.57
C ILE A 69 5.91 1.41 -7.03
N GLN A 70 6.17 1.77 -5.77
CA GLN A 70 7.41 1.44 -5.06
C GLN A 70 7.09 0.79 -3.71
N ASP A 71 7.97 -0.08 -3.21
CA ASP A 71 7.80 -0.71 -1.89
C ASP A 71 7.79 0.30 -0.72
N SER A 72 8.37 1.48 -0.93
CA SER A 72 8.39 2.60 0.02
C SER A 72 7.09 3.39 0.06
N ASP A 73 6.15 3.15 -0.87
CA ASP A 73 4.88 3.85 -0.90
C ASP A 73 3.95 3.39 0.23
N ILE A 74 3.00 4.26 0.57
CA ILE A 74 1.96 4.01 1.56
C ILE A 74 0.62 3.90 0.84
N ILE A 75 -0.15 2.87 1.21
CA ILE A 75 -1.51 2.70 0.72
C ILE A 75 -2.49 3.14 1.80
N SER A 76 -3.39 4.05 1.46
CA SER A 76 -4.54 4.40 2.29
C SER A 76 -5.80 3.71 1.77
N TYR A 77 -6.52 3.06 2.67
CA TYR A 77 -7.78 2.38 2.41
C TYR A 77 -8.68 2.50 3.64
N LYS A 78 -9.89 3.05 3.47
CA LYS A 78 -10.87 3.27 4.56
C LYS A 78 -10.26 3.97 5.78
N ASP A 79 -9.59 5.10 5.53
CA ASP A 79 -8.93 5.93 6.55
C ASP A 79 -7.83 5.22 7.36
N THR A 80 -7.39 4.05 6.90
CA THR A 80 -6.29 3.29 7.49
C THR A 80 -5.11 3.27 6.53
N GLU A 81 -3.92 3.52 7.07
CA GLU A 81 -2.68 3.49 6.31
C GLU A 81 -1.98 2.15 6.46
N TYR A 82 -1.44 1.69 5.34
CA TYR A 82 -0.75 0.42 5.23
C TYR A 82 0.59 0.63 4.54
N LYS A 83 1.63 -0.05 5.04
CA LYS A 83 2.92 -0.18 4.36
C LYS A 83 2.84 -1.31 3.35
N ILE A 84 3.50 -1.15 2.21
CA ILE A 84 3.66 -2.24 1.25
C ILE A 84 4.72 -3.20 1.80
N THR A 85 4.43 -4.49 1.70
CA THR A 85 5.37 -5.56 2.09
C THR A 85 5.83 -6.39 0.92
N PHE A 86 5.02 -6.47 -0.13
CA PHE A 86 5.35 -7.25 -1.33
C PHE A 86 4.52 -6.79 -2.52
N ILE A 87 5.16 -6.71 -3.69
CA ILE A 87 4.55 -6.37 -4.97
C ILE A 87 4.76 -7.55 -5.93
N ASP A 88 3.65 -8.09 -6.45
CA ASP A 88 3.64 -9.18 -7.44
C ASP A 88 3.06 -8.66 -8.76
N GLU A 89 3.94 -8.50 -9.75
CA GLU A 89 3.62 -8.00 -11.07
C GLU A 89 3.26 -9.14 -12.03
N ASN A 90 2.04 -9.11 -12.57
CA ASN A 90 1.65 -10.00 -13.65
C ASN A 90 1.55 -9.20 -14.96
N ILE A 91 2.65 -9.22 -15.72
CA ILE A 91 2.80 -8.50 -16.98
C ILE A 91 1.80 -8.99 -18.04
N TRP A 92 1.52 -10.30 -18.06
CA TRP A 92 0.66 -10.94 -19.05
C TRP A 92 -0.80 -10.49 -18.91
N ASP A 93 -1.32 -10.44 -17.69
CA ASP A 93 -2.70 -10.02 -17.42
C ASP A 93 -2.85 -8.50 -17.15
N ARG A 94 -1.73 -7.76 -17.20
CA ARG A 94 -1.62 -6.34 -16.82
C ARG A 94 -2.27 -6.06 -15.46
N THR A 95 -1.94 -6.89 -14.49
CA THR A 95 -2.39 -6.73 -13.10
C THR A 95 -1.22 -6.72 -12.15
N LEU A 96 -1.45 -6.12 -10.99
CA LEU A 96 -0.47 -6.08 -9.92
C LEU A 96 -1.16 -6.41 -8.61
N LYS A 97 -0.55 -7.29 -7.81
CA LYS A 97 -1.02 -7.62 -6.46
C LYS A 97 -0.09 -6.99 -5.44
N ILE A 98 -0.66 -6.23 -4.52
CA ILE A 98 0.06 -5.51 -3.49
C ILE A 98 -0.33 -6.13 -2.16
N THR A 99 0.64 -6.73 -1.48
CA THR A 99 0.47 -7.18 -0.11
C THR A 99 0.86 -6.03 0.81
N VAL A 100 -0.01 -5.71 1.75
CA VAL A 100 0.16 -4.60 2.67
C VAL A 100 -0.07 -5.04 4.11
N GLN A 101 0.56 -4.32 5.04
CA GLN A 101 0.35 -4.47 6.47
C GLN A 101 0.00 -3.13 7.10
N LYS A 102 -0.85 -3.15 8.12
CA LYS A 102 -1.30 -1.93 8.81
C LYS A 102 -0.11 -1.23 9.45
N ILE A 103 -0.05 0.10 9.32
CA ILE A 103 0.89 0.93 10.07
C ILE A 103 0.22 1.21 11.42
N ASN A 104 0.75 0.62 12.49
CA ASN A 104 0.34 1.00 13.84
C ASN A 104 0.94 2.38 14.14
N LYS A 105 0.06 3.33 14.51
CA LYS A 105 0.45 4.60 15.11
C LYS A 105 0.57 4.43 16.62
#